data_AF-A0A645FCI9-F1
#
_entry.id   AF-A0A645FCI9-F1
#
_cell.length_a   1.000
_cell.length_b   1.000
_cell.length_c   1.000
_cell.angle_alpha   90.00
_cell.angle_beta   90.00
_cell.angle_gamma   90.00
#
_symmetry.space_group_name_H-M   'P 1'
#
loop_
_entity.id
_entity.type
_entity.pdbx_description
1 polymer ?
#
loop_
_entity_poly.entity_id
_entity_poly.type
_entity_poly.pdbx_seq_one_letter_code
_entity_poly.pdbx_strand_id
1 'polypeptide(L)'
;MLAQGESKEDISKYCIEYIKAVLEKMTKNLLNKYGDLPLVYAGGVMSNRIISAYFKEKYHAKFAKPEFSCDNAAGIAILSAYKDYLNRTEMKK
;
A
#
# COMPACT_ATOMS: atom_id res chain seq x y z
N MET A 1 -5.03 27.16 3.74
CA MET A 1 -6.12 26.48 4.46
C MET A 1 -6.10 26.80 5.96
N LEU A 2 -5.16 26.26 6.76
CA LEU A 2 -5.16 26.49 8.22
C LEU A 2 -5.06 27.97 8.62
N ALA A 3 -4.05 28.69 8.11
CA ALA A 3 -3.90 30.13 8.37
C ALA A 3 -5.01 30.99 7.73
N GLN A 4 -5.79 30.42 6.82
CA GLN A 4 -6.92 31.08 6.14
C GLN A 4 -8.25 30.82 6.85
N GLY A 5 -8.25 30.08 7.97
CA GLY A 5 -9.47 29.82 8.77
C GLY A 5 -10.40 28.75 8.19
N GLU A 6 -9.93 27.91 7.26
CA GLU A 6 -10.72 26.81 6.70
C GLU A 6 -11.14 25.80 7.78
N SER A 7 -12.23 25.06 7.50
CA SER A 7 -12.74 24.03 8.40
C SER A 7 -11.71 22.90 8.61
N LYS A 8 -11.76 22.24 9.78
CA LYS A 8 -10.85 21.13 10.08
C LYS A 8 -11.13 19.93 9.17
N GLU A 9 -12.38 19.75 8.80
CA GLU A 9 -12.91 18.73 7.92
C GLU A 9 -12.33 18.89 6.51
N ASP A 10 -12.36 20.11 5.97
CA ASP A 10 -11.81 20.41 4.64
C ASP A 10 -10.30 20.27 4.60
N ILE A 11 -9.60 20.75 5.64
CA ILE A 11 -8.15 20.56 5.77
C ILE A 11 -7.82 19.06 5.81
N SER A 12 -8.54 18.28 6.61
CA SER A 12 -8.30 16.84 6.76
C SER A 12 -8.58 16.09 5.45
N LYS A 13 -9.68 16.42 4.77
CA LYS A 13 -10.03 15.85 3.46
C LYS A 13 -8.96 16.18 2.43
N TYR A 14 -8.50 17.44 2.38
CA TYR A 14 -7.45 17.86 1.48
C TYR A 14 -6.16 17.05 1.68
N CYS A 15 -5.73 16.84 2.93
CA CYS A 15 -4.55 16.03 3.22
C CYS A 15 -4.66 14.59 2.67
N ILE A 16 -5.80 13.93 2.90
CA ILE A 16 -6.03 12.57 2.40
C ILE A 16 -6.10 12.53 0.86
N GLU A 17 -6.79 13.49 0.25
CA GLU A 17 -6.91 13.63 -1.21
C GLU A 17 -5.56 13.89 -1.88
N TYR A 18 -4.72 14.73 -1.26
CA TYR A 18 -3.37 15.02 -1.75
C TYR A 18 -2.48 13.76 -1.73
N ILE A 19 -2.48 13.02 -0.62
CA ILE A 19 -1.75 11.75 -0.52
C ILE A 19 -2.24 10.75 -1.59
N LYS A 20 -3.56 10.64 -1.78
CA LYS A 20 -4.17 9.81 -2.82
C LYS A 20 -3.66 10.20 -4.22
N ALA A 21 -3.63 11.49 -4.54
CA ALA A 21 -3.18 12.00 -5.84
C ALA A 21 -1.70 11.70 -6.11
N VAL A 22 -0.84 11.88 -5.09
CA VAL A 22 0.59 11.55 -5.19
C VAL A 22 0.79 10.04 -5.42
N LEU A 23 0.12 9.20 -4.63
CA LEU A 23 0.16 7.74 -4.79
C LEU A 23 -0.31 7.32 -6.18
N GLU A 24 -1.33 7.99 -6.72
CA GLU A 24 -1.86 7.68 -8.05
C GLU A 24 -0.81 7.97 -9.12
N LYS A 25 -0.12 9.10 -9.02
CA LYS A 25 0.93 9.46 -9.96
C LYS A 25 2.09 8.46 -9.89
N MET A 26 2.50 8.05 -8.69
CA MET A 26 3.51 7.02 -8.49
C MET A 26 3.10 5.69 -9.12
N THR A 27 1.85 5.27 -8.91
CA THR A 27 1.27 4.03 -9.47
C THR A 27 1.32 4.05 -10.99
N LYS A 28 0.82 5.13 -11.61
CA LYS A 28 0.84 5.28 -13.07
C LYS A 28 2.26 5.21 -13.62
N ASN A 29 3.21 5.87 -12.94
CA ASN A 29 4.60 5.84 -13.36
C ASN A 29 5.20 4.43 -13.27
N LEU A 30 4.89 3.67 -12.21
CA LEU A 30 5.32 2.28 -12.07
C LEU A 30 4.72 1.39 -13.15
N LEU A 31 3.41 1.46 -13.39
CA LEU A 31 2.74 0.67 -14.43
C LEU A 31 3.26 1.01 -15.82
N ASN A 32 3.52 2.29 -16.10
CA ASN A 32 4.07 2.71 -17.39
C ASN A 32 5.51 2.18 -17.60
N LYS A 33 6.28 2.02 -16.52
CA LYS A 33 7.67 1.53 -16.58
C LYS A 33 7.77 0.00 -16.60
N TYR A 34 6.92 -0.69 -15.86
CA TYR A 34 7.04 -2.14 -15.61
C TYR A 34 5.90 -2.97 -16.21
N GLY A 35 4.91 -2.33 -16.84
CA GLY A 35 3.73 -2.99 -17.37
C GLY A 35 2.67 -3.26 -16.29
N ASP A 36 1.67 -4.06 -16.66
CA ASP A 36 0.50 -4.35 -15.84
C ASP A 36 0.78 -5.44 -14.78
N LEU A 37 1.69 -5.12 -13.86
CA LEU A 37 2.01 -6.00 -12.73
C LEU A 37 0.99 -5.85 -11.59
N PRO A 38 0.69 -6.93 -10.84
CA PRO A 38 -0.18 -6.84 -9.68
C PRO A 38 0.32 -5.81 -8.65
N LEU A 39 -0.57 -4.92 -8.24
CA LEU A 39 -0.29 -3.89 -7.24
C LEU A 39 -0.64 -4.38 -5.84
N VAL A 40 0.30 -4.24 -4.91
CA VAL A 40 0.10 -4.56 -3.49
C VAL A 40 0.46 -3.33 -2.65
N TYR A 41 -0.47 -2.94 -1.78
CA TYR A 41 -0.29 -1.87 -0.80
C TYR A 41 -0.37 -2.43 0.61
N ALA A 42 0.63 -2.07 1.43
CA ALA A 42 0.71 -2.37 2.86
C ALA A 42 1.25 -1.15 3.62
N GLY A 43 1.20 -1.18 4.95
CA GLY A 43 1.59 -0.05 5.79
C GLY A 43 0.41 0.69 6.42
N GLY A 44 0.61 1.27 7.60
CA GLY A 44 -0.45 1.92 8.38
C GLY A 44 -1.21 3.01 7.62
N VAL A 45 -0.54 3.81 6.79
CA VAL A 45 -1.17 4.85 5.96
C VAL A 45 -2.15 4.24 4.94
N MET A 46 -1.81 3.07 4.40
CA MET A 46 -2.62 2.39 3.39
C MET A 46 -3.86 1.69 3.98
N SER A 47 -4.00 1.69 5.31
CA SER A 47 -5.24 1.27 5.99
C SER A 47 -6.38 2.29 5.84
N ASN A 48 -6.12 3.48 5.30
CA ASN A 48 -7.13 4.49 5.03
C ASN A 48 -8.18 3.99 4.01
N ARG A 49 -9.46 4.02 4.39
CA ARG A 49 -10.56 3.48 3.58
C ARG A 49 -10.84 4.27 2.31
N ILE A 50 -10.65 5.59 2.32
CA ILE A 50 -10.86 6.45 1.14
C ILE A 50 -9.82 6.12 0.07
N ILE A 51 -8.55 6.07 0.47
CA ILE A 51 -7.45 5.71 -0.43
C ILE A 51 -7.65 4.28 -0.93
N SER A 52 -7.79 3.31 -0.02
CA SER A 52 -7.85 1.91 -0.42
C SER A 52 -9.05 1.56 -1.30
N ALA A 53 -10.23 2.16 -1.08
CA ALA A 53 -11.39 1.97 -1.97
C ALA A 53 -11.08 2.45 -3.39
N TYR A 54 -10.52 3.66 -3.53
CA TYR A 54 -10.17 4.23 -4.83
C TYR A 54 -9.22 3.35 -5.64
N PHE A 55 -8.13 2.87 -5.02
CA PHE A 55 -7.14 2.04 -5.71
C PHE A 55 -7.62 0.61 -6.00
N LYS A 56 -8.48 0.04 -5.15
CA LYS A 56 -9.12 -1.26 -5.40
C LYS A 56 -10.05 -1.20 -6.61
N GLU A 57 -10.84 -0.15 -6.71
CA GLU A 57 -11.79 0.03 -7.81
C GLU A 57 -11.06 0.33 -9.12
N LYS A 58 -10.15 1.30 -9.11
CA LYS A 58 -9.51 1.81 -10.32
C LYS A 58 -8.40 0.92 -10.87
N TYR A 59 -7.62 0.29 -9.99
CA TYR A 59 -6.41 -0.44 -10.37
C TYR A 59 -6.44 -1.92 -9.95
N HIS A 60 -7.58 -2.41 -9.44
CA HIS A 60 -7.72 -3.78 -8.90
C HIS A 60 -6.65 -4.14 -7.86
N ALA A 61 -6.10 -3.13 -7.18
CA ALA A 61 -4.98 -3.28 -6.27
C ALA A 61 -5.35 -4.08 -5.02
N LYS A 62 -4.41 -4.87 -4.53
CA LYS A 62 -4.57 -5.63 -3.28
C LYS A 62 -4.05 -4.80 -2.11
N PHE A 63 -4.81 -4.82 -1.02
CA PHE A 63 -4.45 -4.13 0.21
C PHE A 63 -4.33 -5.16 1.34
N ALA A 64 -3.28 -5.03 2.15
CA ALA A 64 -3.19 -5.78 3.39
C ALA A 64 -4.40 -5.46 4.27
N LYS A 65 -4.88 -6.47 5.02
CA LYS A 65 -5.90 -6.24 6.05
C LYS A 65 -5.31 -5.34 7.15
N PRO A 66 -6.13 -4.61 7.94
CA PRO A 66 -5.63 -3.72 9.00
C PRO A 66 -4.65 -4.41 9.95
N GLU A 67 -4.95 -5.63 10.38
CA GLU A 67 -4.10 -6.44 11.27
C GLU A 67 -2.73 -6.80 10.67
N PHE A 68 -2.59 -6.75 9.34
CA PHE A 68 -1.34 -7.01 8.62
C PHE A 68 -0.71 -5.74 8.03
N SER A 69 -1.35 -4.58 8.18
CA SER A 69 -0.88 -3.32 7.59
C SER A 69 0.04 -2.54 8.52
N CYS A 70 -0.19 -2.61 9.83
CA CYS A 70 0.72 -2.04 10.83
C CYS A 70 1.91 -2.97 11.09
N ASP A 71 2.96 -2.44 11.71
CA ASP A 71 4.17 -3.19 12.04
C ASP A 71 3.84 -4.42 12.89
N ASN A 72 4.22 -5.59 12.38
CA ASN A 72 4.05 -6.88 13.06
C ASN A 72 5.07 -7.91 12.55
N ALA A 73 5.11 -9.08 13.18
CA ALA A 73 6.05 -10.15 12.84
C ALA A 73 5.55 -11.10 11.73
N ALA A 74 4.33 -10.93 11.21
CA ALA A 74 3.73 -11.91 10.30
C ALA A 74 4.48 -11.97 8.96
N GLY A 75 4.77 -10.80 8.37
CA GLY A 75 5.48 -10.71 7.08
C GLY A 75 6.88 -11.30 7.15
N ILE A 76 7.66 -10.94 8.19
CA ILE A 76 9.02 -11.43 8.35
C ILE A 76 9.07 -12.94 8.67
N ALA A 77 8.09 -13.46 9.42
CA ALA A 77 7.98 -14.88 9.70
C ALA A 77 7.78 -15.70 8.40
N ILE A 78 6.84 -15.28 7.53
CA ILE A 78 6.60 -15.94 6.24
C ILE A 78 7.83 -15.85 5.33
N LEU A 79 8.44 -14.66 5.22
CA LEU A 79 9.63 -14.47 4.39
C LEU A 79 10.80 -15.37 4.84
N SER A 80 11.00 -15.48 6.15
CA SER A 80 12.07 -16.30 6.73
C SER A 80 11.81 -17.79 6.53
N ALA A 81 10.57 -18.24 6.75
CA ALA A 81 10.17 -19.62 6.50
C ALA A 81 10.30 -20.00 5.02
N TYR A 82 9.92 -19.11 4.11
CA TYR A 82 10.06 -19.32 2.67
C TYR A 82 11.52 -19.41 2.25
N LYS A 83 12.39 -18.53 2.78
CA LYS A 83 13.83 -18.57 2.52
C LYS A 83 14.47 -19.87 3.01
N ASP A 84 14.13 -20.32 4.22
CA ASP A 84 14.61 -21.60 4.76
C ASP A 84 14.14 -22.79 3.90
N TYR A 85 12.88 -22.76 3.45
CA TYR A 85 12.36 -23.78 2.53
C TYR A 85 13.16 -23.86 1.23
N LEU A 86 13.46 -22.72 0.59
CA LEU A 86 14.27 -22.68 -0.65
C LEU A 86 15.69 -23.23 -0.44
N ASN A 87 16.34 -22.87 0.66
CA ASN A 87 17.68 -23.39 0.97
C ASN A 87 17.65 -24.92 1.10
N ARG A 88 16.63 -25.47 1.75
CA ARG A 88 16.49 -26.93 1.93
C ARG A 88 16.16 -27.67 0.64
N THR A 89 15.51 -27.05 -0.33
CA THR A 89 15.21 -27.68 -1.63
C THR A 89 16.38 -27.59 -2.60
N GLU A 90 17.18 -26.52 -2.57
CA GLU A 90 18.41 -26.41 -3.35
C GLU A 90 19.50 -27.38 -2.87
N MET A 91 19.63 -27.61 -1.57
CA MET A 91 20.55 -28.61 -1.01
C MET A 91 20.17 -30.07 -1.34
N LYS A 92 18.98 -30.31 -1.91
CA LYS A 92 18.51 -31.63 -2.36
C LYS A 92 18.70 -31.89 -3.85
N LYS A 93 19.27 -30.94 -4.60
CA LYS A 93 19.74 -31.12 -5.98
C LYS A 93 21.24 -31.38 -6.00
#